data_AF-A0A178EB62-F1
#
_entry.id   AF-A0A178EB62-F1
#
_cell.length_a   1.000
_cell.length_b   1.000
_cell.length_c   1.000
_cell.angle_alpha   90.00
_cell.angle_beta   90.00
_cell.angle_gamma   90.00
#
_symmetry.space_group_name_H-M   'P 1'
#
loop_
_entity.id
_entity.type
_entity.pdbx_description
1 polymer ?
#
loop_
_entity_poly.entity_id
_entity_poly.type
_entity_poly.pdbx_seq_one_letter_code
_entity_poly.pdbx_strand_id
1 'polypeptide(L)'
;LVHGDCWDGNTANSDKAGEVLVFDVCSFYGHNEYDTGNWRAPRHKLSNEAYIRSYKAVMPPSEPVEEWDACNILYSLTFNIGNAVYIPGSDQRSVVFSDMKTLCKLYCPNDLLDTMK
;
A
#
# COMPACT_ATOMS: atom_id res chain seq x y z
N LEU A 1 10.98 3.62 10.93
CA LEU A 1 9.75 3.66 11.74
C LEU A 1 8.62 3.95 10.77
N VAL A 2 7.63 3.07 10.68
CA VAL A 2 6.43 3.27 9.84
C VAL A 2 5.22 3.53 10.73
N HIS A 3 4.22 4.22 10.19
CA HIS A 3 2.95 4.48 10.86
C HIS A 3 2.11 3.21 11.01
N GLY A 4 2.12 2.34 10.01
CA GLY A 4 1.43 1.05 10.03
C GLY A 4 -0.05 1.09 9.66
N ASP A 5 -0.66 2.27 9.58
CA ASP A 5 -2.05 2.51 9.18
C ASP A 5 -2.22 3.92 8.58
N CYS A 6 -1.30 4.30 7.67
CA CYS A 6 -1.28 5.64 7.10
C CYS A 6 -2.25 5.76 5.92
N TRP A 7 -3.42 6.35 6.15
CA TRP A 7 -4.40 6.69 5.10
C TRP A 7 -5.06 8.04 5.37
N ASP A 8 -5.87 8.52 4.44
CA ASP A 8 -6.49 9.85 4.53
C ASP A 8 -7.48 10.02 5.70
N GLY A 9 -7.98 8.93 6.28
CA GLY A 9 -8.77 8.97 7.53
C GLY A 9 -7.92 9.21 8.79
N ASN A 10 -6.64 8.84 8.75
CA ASN A 10 -5.69 8.97 9.87
C ASN A 10 -4.71 10.14 9.66
N THR A 11 -4.99 11.05 8.73
CA THR A 11 -4.19 12.24 8.47
C THR A 11 -5.06 13.48 8.41
N ALA A 12 -4.56 14.59 8.92
CA ALA A 12 -5.24 15.88 8.81
C ALA A 12 -4.22 17.03 8.63
N ASN A 13 -4.64 18.09 7.95
CA ASN A 13 -3.90 19.34 7.99
C ASN A 13 -4.18 20.04 9.33
N SER A 14 -3.14 20.56 9.97
CA SER A 14 -3.31 21.43 11.12
C SER A 14 -3.72 22.83 10.68
N ASP A 15 -4.29 23.63 11.59
CA ASP A 15 -4.62 25.04 11.33
C ASP A 15 -3.36 25.90 11.12
N LYS A 16 -2.18 25.38 11.48
CA LYS A 16 -0.90 26.02 11.19
C LYS A 16 -0.42 25.60 9.81
N ALA A 17 -0.11 26.59 8.98
CA ALA A 17 0.35 26.37 7.62
C ALA A 17 1.57 25.44 7.58
N GLY A 18 1.47 24.36 6.81
CA GLY A 18 2.55 23.41 6.57
C GLY A 18 2.68 22.30 7.63
N GLU A 19 1.82 22.25 8.64
CA GLU A 19 1.80 21.15 9.60
C GLU A 19 0.74 20.10 9.25
N VAL A 20 1.14 18.82 9.35
CA VAL A 20 0.27 17.67 9.17
C VAL A 20 0.22 16.89 10.48
N LEU A 21 -0.97 16.44 10.84
CA LEU A 21 -1.22 15.57 11.98
C LEU A 21 -1.46 14.14 11.49
N VAL A 22 -0.95 13.17 12.25
CA VAL A 22 -1.15 11.73 12.02
C VAL A 22 -1.76 11.12 13.29
N PHE A 23 -2.71 10.20 13.12
CA PHE A 23 -3.51 9.62 14.20
C PHE A 23 -3.56 8.08 14.10
N ASP A 24 -4.05 7.41 15.15
CA ASP A 24 -4.34 5.97 15.15
C ASP A 24 -3.19 5.10 14.63
N VAL A 25 -1.99 5.39 15.14
CA VAL A 25 -0.77 4.72 14.72
C VAL A 25 -0.77 3.24 15.13
N CYS A 26 -0.33 2.40 14.19
CA CYS A 26 -0.03 0.98 14.39
C CYS A 26 1.47 0.74 14.18
N SER A 27 2.30 1.59 14.79
CA SER A 27 3.70 1.75 14.43
C SER A 27 4.56 0.52 14.71
N PHE A 28 5.49 0.26 13.79
CA PHE A 28 6.55 -0.72 13.97
C PHE A 28 7.82 -0.32 13.20
N TYR A 29 8.92 -1.03 13.45
CA TYR A 29 10.14 -0.89 12.66
C TYR A 29 10.01 -1.77 11.41
N GLY A 30 9.81 -1.14 10.26
CA GLY A 30 9.65 -1.81 8.97
C GLY A 30 10.21 -0.98 7.83
N HIS A 31 10.05 -1.52 6.62
CA HIS A 31 10.45 -0.87 5.38
C HIS A 31 9.56 0.34 5.10
N ASN A 32 10.15 1.47 4.69
CA ASN A 32 9.45 2.75 4.56
C ASN A 32 8.30 2.72 3.54
N GLU A 33 8.39 1.86 2.52
CA GLU A 33 7.38 1.74 1.46
C GLU A 33 6.11 1.04 1.96
N TYR A 34 6.14 0.41 3.15
CA TYR A 34 4.98 -0.24 3.74
C TYR A 34 3.76 0.69 3.81
N ASP A 35 3.93 1.92 4.31
CA ASP A 35 2.83 2.88 4.44
C ASP A 35 2.27 3.31 3.08
N THR A 36 3.10 3.34 2.04
CA THR A 36 2.66 3.69 0.67
C THR A 36 1.81 2.60 0.02
N GLY A 37 1.86 1.36 0.53
CA GLY A 37 1.01 0.26 0.06
C GLY A 37 -0.49 0.56 0.21
N ASN A 38 -0.91 1.20 1.30
CA ASN A 38 -2.32 1.56 1.51
C ASN A 38 -2.78 2.68 0.55
N TRP A 39 -1.85 3.50 0.07
CA TRP A 39 -2.12 4.60 -0.86
C TRP A 39 -2.39 4.11 -2.29
N ARG A 40 -2.35 2.80 -2.57
CA ARG A 40 -2.75 2.28 -3.89
C ARG A 40 -4.26 2.25 -4.10
N ALA A 41 -5.03 2.11 -3.03
CA ALA A 41 -6.46 1.82 -3.17
C ALA A 41 -7.23 3.09 -3.59
N PRO A 42 -7.96 3.11 -4.72
CA PRO A 42 -8.59 4.34 -5.24
C PRO A 42 -9.62 5.01 -4.32
N ARG A 43 -10.07 4.30 -3.28
CA ARG A 43 -10.96 4.81 -2.22
C ARG A 43 -10.31 5.88 -1.33
N HIS A 44 -8.98 6.00 -1.33
CA HIS A 44 -8.22 6.92 -0.49
C HIS A 44 -7.79 8.17 -1.25
N LYS A 45 -7.86 9.35 -0.60
CA LYS A 45 -7.32 10.59 -1.20
C LYS A 45 -5.82 10.52 -1.46
N LEU A 46 -5.09 9.79 -0.62
CA LEU A 46 -3.63 9.59 -0.76
C LEU A 46 -3.24 8.80 -2.01
N SER A 47 -4.21 8.21 -2.70
CA SER A 47 -4.01 7.52 -3.99
C SER A 47 -3.84 8.45 -5.17
N ASN A 48 -3.98 9.77 -4.95
CA ASN A 48 -3.58 10.75 -5.95
C ASN A 48 -2.05 10.70 -6.16
N GLU A 49 -1.62 10.58 -7.42
CA GLU A 49 -0.21 10.48 -7.81
C GLU A 49 0.66 11.64 -7.30
N ALA A 50 0.08 12.80 -6.99
CA ALA A 50 0.80 13.89 -6.37
C ALA A 50 1.43 13.49 -5.03
N TYR A 51 0.76 12.68 -4.22
CA TYR A 51 1.28 12.22 -2.93
C TYR A 51 2.46 11.26 -3.11
N ILE A 52 2.33 10.25 -3.98
CA ILE A 52 3.42 9.30 -4.22
C ILE A 52 4.63 9.97 -4.87
N ARG A 53 4.42 10.94 -5.76
CA ARG A 53 5.51 11.74 -6.35
C ARG A 53 6.22 12.58 -5.29
N SER A 54 5.47 13.19 -4.38
CA SER A 54 6.04 14.00 -3.28
C SER A 54 6.80 13.12 -2.29
N TYR A 55 6.28 11.92 -1.97
CA TYR A 55 6.98 10.93 -1.16
C TYR A 55 8.31 10.54 -1.79
N LYS A 56 8.31 10.13 -3.07
CA LYS A 56 9.53 9.74 -3.80
C LYS A 56 10.59 10.84 -3.89
N ALA A 57 10.18 12.11 -3.86
CA ALA A 57 11.10 13.24 -3.86
C ALA A 57 11.85 13.40 -2.53
N VAL A 58 11.26 12.96 -1.41
CA VAL A 58 11.87 13.02 -0.07
C VAL A 58 12.52 11.70 0.31
N MET A 59 11.87 10.59 -0.03
CA MET A 59 12.30 9.21 0.20
C MET A 59 12.36 8.48 -1.14
N PRO A 60 13.52 8.47 -1.82
CA PRO A 60 13.68 7.75 -3.08
C PRO A 60 13.31 6.26 -2.93
N PRO A 61 12.84 5.60 -4.02
CA PRO A 61 12.64 4.16 -4.02
C PRO A 61 13.85 3.40 -3.50
N SER A 62 13.61 2.36 -2.72
CA SER A 62 14.66 1.48 -2.24
C SER A 62 15.23 0.62 -3.35
N GLU A 63 16.47 0.17 -3.21
CA GLU A 63 17.03 -0.82 -4.13
C GLU A 63 16.36 -2.20 -3.95
N PRO A 64 16.04 -2.92 -5.03
CA PRO A 64 16.16 -2.51 -6.43
C PRO A 64 15.06 -1.51 -6.84
N VAL A 65 15.43 -0.37 -7.43
CA VAL A 65 14.51 0.74 -7.74
C VAL A 65 13.36 0.31 -8.66
N GLU A 66 13.63 -0.61 -9.58
CA GLU A 66 12.67 -1.19 -10.51
C GLU A 66 11.56 -2.00 -9.81
N GLU A 67 11.81 -2.48 -8.58
CA GLU A 67 10.87 -3.30 -7.81
C GLU A 67 9.85 -2.49 -7.02
N TRP A 68 9.92 -1.16 -7.06
CA TRP A 68 9.00 -0.26 -6.34
C TRP A 68 7.54 -0.67 -6.47
N ASP A 69 7.07 -0.92 -7.71
CA ASP A 69 5.65 -1.21 -7.94
C ASP A 69 5.25 -2.56 -7.36
N ALA A 70 6.09 -3.58 -7.53
CA ALA A 70 5.83 -4.90 -6.96
C ALA A 70 5.88 -4.89 -5.42
N CYS A 71 6.82 -4.17 -4.81
CA CYS A 71 6.86 -3.93 -3.37
C CYS A 71 5.58 -3.24 -2.89
N ASN A 72 5.11 -2.21 -3.61
CA ASN A 72 3.88 -1.51 -3.29
C ASN A 72 2.64 -2.42 -3.42
N ILE A 73 2.56 -3.26 -4.45
CA ILE A 73 1.50 -4.28 -4.56
C ILE A 73 1.54 -5.21 -3.35
N LEU A 74 2.72 -5.76 -3.03
CA LEU A 74 2.91 -6.67 -1.88
C LEU A 74 2.46 -6.02 -0.57
N TYR A 75 2.87 -4.79 -0.29
CA TYR A 75 2.48 -4.08 0.94
C TYR A 75 0.99 -3.70 0.97
N SER A 76 0.37 -3.46 -0.19
CA SER A 76 -1.08 -3.19 -0.26
C SER A 76 -1.94 -4.39 0.17
N LEU A 77 -1.42 -5.63 0.04
CA LEU A 77 -2.16 -6.84 0.40
C LEU A 77 -2.60 -6.82 1.86
N THR A 78 -1.74 -6.38 2.79
CA THR A 78 -2.08 -6.34 4.21
C THR A 78 -3.31 -5.48 4.48
N PHE A 79 -3.38 -4.30 3.88
CA PHE A 79 -4.50 -3.38 4.04
C PHE A 79 -5.77 -3.86 3.33
N ASN A 80 -5.64 -4.40 2.12
CA ASN A 80 -6.79 -4.89 1.35
C ASN A 80 -7.36 -6.19 1.93
N ILE A 81 -6.52 -7.08 2.46
CA ILE A 81 -6.95 -8.26 3.23
C ILE A 81 -7.66 -7.80 4.51
N GLY A 82 -7.08 -6.85 5.25
CA GLY A 82 -7.72 -6.26 6.42
C GLY A 82 -9.11 -5.72 6.09
N ASN A 83 -9.24 -4.93 5.02
CA ASN A 83 -10.53 -4.43 4.56
C ASN A 83 -11.51 -5.56 4.21
N ALA A 84 -11.06 -6.60 3.50
CA ALA A 84 -11.88 -7.75 3.13
C ALA A 84 -12.38 -8.58 4.32
N VAL A 85 -11.66 -8.54 5.44
CA VAL A 85 -12.03 -9.24 6.68
C VAL A 85 -12.94 -8.38 7.57
N TYR A 86 -12.61 -7.10 7.73
CA TYR A 86 -13.26 -6.24 8.73
C TYR A 86 -14.47 -5.47 8.21
N ILE A 87 -14.62 -5.27 6.90
CA ILE A 87 -15.69 -4.45 6.33
C ILE A 87 -16.79 -5.35 5.73
N PRO A 88 -18.00 -5.38 6.32
CA PRO A 88 -19.13 -6.10 5.73
C PRO A 88 -19.44 -5.60 4.31
N GLY A 89 -19.54 -6.53 3.37
CA GLY A 89 -19.80 -6.20 1.96
C GLY A 89 -18.58 -5.71 1.16
N SER A 90 -17.36 -5.83 1.71
CA SER A 90 -16.13 -5.48 0.99
C SER A 90 -15.97 -6.25 -0.33
N ASP A 91 -15.57 -5.54 -1.38
CA ASP A 91 -15.26 -6.04 -2.71
C ASP A 91 -13.77 -6.36 -2.91
N GLN A 92 -12.95 -6.15 -1.88
CA GLN A 92 -11.48 -6.20 -1.97
C GLN A 92 -10.90 -7.60 -2.21
N ARG A 93 -11.69 -8.66 -1.99
CA ARG A 93 -11.24 -10.05 -2.27
C ARG A 93 -10.77 -10.23 -3.72
N SER A 94 -11.48 -9.62 -4.66
CA SER A 94 -11.16 -9.70 -6.09
C SER A 94 -9.84 -8.99 -6.42
N VAL A 95 -9.63 -7.81 -5.82
CA VAL A 95 -8.41 -7.01 -5.95
C VAL A 95 -7.22 -7.77 -5.37
N VAL A 96 -7.32 -8.25 -4.13
CA VAL A 96 -6.28 -9.06 -3.46
C VAL A 96 -5.87 -10.25 -4.33
N PHE A 97 -6.85 -10.98 -4.87
CA PHE A 97 -6.56 -12.14 -5.72
C PHE A 97 -5.86 -11.76 -7.03
N SER A 98 -6.27 -10.66 -7.66
CA SER A 98 -5.62 -10.14 -8.87
C SER A 98 -4.18 -9.69 -8.62
N ASP A 99 -3.95 -9.01 -7.50
CA ASP A 99 -2.63 -8.53 -7.08
C ASP A 99 -1.70 -9.69 -6.74
N MET A 100 -2.17 -10.68 -5.99
CA MET A 100 -1.42 -11.92 -5.72
C MET A 100 -1.04 -12.64 -7.02
N LYS A 101 -1.99 -12.76 -7.97
CA LYS A 101 -1.70 -13.34 -9.29
C LYS A 101 -0.64 -12.54 -10.05
N THR A 102 -0.67 -11.22 -9.95
CA THR A 102 0.32 -10.35 -10.61
C THR A 102 1.71 -10.61 -10.04
N LEU A 103 1.85 -10.65 -8.71
CA LEU A 103 3.12 -10.99 -8.05
C LEU A 103 3.61 -12.40 -8.41
N CYS A 104 2.72 -13.40 -8.41
CA CYS A 104 3.08 -14.75 -8.81
C CYS A 104 3.55 -14.83 -10.27
N LYS A 105 2.96 -14.06 -11.19
CA LYS A 105 3.46 -14.01 -12.59
C LYS A 105 4.86 -13.43 -12.68
N LEU A 106 5.19 -12.43 -11.85
CA LEU A 106 6.49 -11.77 -11.85
C LEU A 106 7.58 -12.67 -11.27
N TYR A 107 7.32 -13.35 -10.14
CA TYR A 107 8.37 -14.05 -9.39
C TYR A 107 8.23 -15.58 -9.32
N CYS A 108 7.04 -16.12 -9.52
CA CYS A 108 6.73 -17.54 -9.42
C CYS A 108 5.96 -18.07 -10.65
N PRO A 109 6.37 -17.75 -11.90
CA PRO A 109 5.55 -18.02 -13.08
C PRO A 109 5.27 -19.52 -13.30
N ASN A 110 6.22 -20.39 -12.95
CA ASN A 110 6.06 -21.83 -13.07
C ASN A 110 5.02 -22.39 -12.09
N ASP A 111 5.07 -21.96 -10.84
CA ASP A 111 4.14 -22.39 -9.80
C ASP A 111 2.70 -21.98 -10.15
N LEU A 112 2.51 -20.79 -10.71
CA LEU A 112 1.20 -20.32 -11.14
C LEU A 112 0.63 -21.18 -12.28
N LEU A 113 1.45 -21.58 -13.26
CA LEU A 113 1.01 -22.42 -14.38
C LEU A 113 0.55 -23.80 -13.91
N ASP A 114 1.20 -24.37 -12.90
CA ASP A 114 0.83 -25.67 -12.35
C ASP A 114 -0.50 -25.66 -11.59
N THR A 115 -0.91 -24.50 -11.04
CA THR A 115 -2.25 -24.34 -10.41
C THR A 115 -3.41 -24.16 -11.40
N MET A 116 -3.11 -23.93 -12.69
CA MET A 116 -4.12 -23.73 -13.75
C MET A 116 -4.40 -24.99 -14.57
N LYS A 117 -3.70 -26.09 -14.29
CA LYS A 117 -3.94 -27.42 -14.88
C LYS A 117 -4.96 -28.19 -14.04
#